data_AF-A0A3D0S8G1-F1
#
_entry.id   AF-A0A3D0S8G1-F1
#
_cell.length_a   1.000
_cell.length_b   1.000
_cell.length_c   1.000
_cell.angle_alpha   90.00
_cell.angle_beta   90.00
_cell.angle_gamma   90.00
#
_symmetry.space_group_name_H-M   'P 1'
#
loop_
_entity.id
_entity.type
_entity.pdbx_description
1 polymer ?
#
loop_
_entity_poly.entity_id
_entity_poly.type
_entity_poly.pdbx_seq_one_letter_code
_entity_poly.pdbx_strand_id
1 'polypeptide(L)' 'LSGGQRQRAWIAMTLAQDTDLVLLDEPTTFLDLAHQVEVLDLVSRLNRERGRTVTMVLHDLNLA' A
#
# COMPACT_ATOMS: atom_id res chain seq x y z
N LEU A 1 7.35 -1.92 -16.82
CA LEU A 1 7.11 -0.78 -15.92
C LEU A 1 8.28 -0.72 -14.95
N SER A 2 8.88 0.45 -14.71
CA SER A 2 9.83 0.60 -13.60
C SER A 2 9.15 0.29 -12.26
N GLY A 3 9.92 0.04 -11.19
CA GLY A 3 9.39 -0.21 -9.85
C GLY A 3 8.35 0.83 -9.43
N GLY A 4 8.70 2.13 -9.55
CA GLY A 4 7.78 3.23 -9.24
C GLY A 4 6.58 3.36 -10.20
N GLN A 5 6.70 2.95 -11.47
CA GLN A 5 5.54 2.92 -12.37
C GLN A 5 4.54 1.82 -11.97
N ARG A 6 5.04 0.65 -11.57
CA ARG A 6 4.19 -0.44 -11.08
C ARG A 6 3.50 -0.06 -9.77
N GLN A 7 4.23 0.57 -8.85
CA GLN A 7 3.68 1.08 -7.59
C GLN A 7 2.55 2.09 -7.83
N ARG A 8 2.78 3.11 -8.68
CA ARG A 8 1.74 4.11 -8.99
C ARG A 8 0.50 3.50 -9.62
N ALA A 9 0.67 2.55 -10.54
CA ALA A 9 -0.45 1.84 -11.14
C ALA A 9 -1.25 1.06 -10.08
N TRP A 10 -0.55 0.38 -9.17
CA TRP A 10 -1.18 -0.36 -8.08
C TRP A 10 -1.90 0.55 -7.06
N ILE A 11 -1.31 1.68 -6.70
CA ILE A 11 -1.96 2.70 -5.85
C ILE A 11 -3.23 3.20 -6.51
N ALA A 12 -3.15 3.57 -7.80
CA ALA A 12 -4.30 4.05 -8.55
C ALA A 12 -5.41 2.98 -8.60
N MET A 13 -5.06 1.71 -8.84
CA MET A 13 -6.01 0.60 -8.80
C MET A 13 -6.68 0.49 -7.43
N THR A 14 -5.91 0.50 -6.34
CA THR A 14 -6.42 0.40 -4.96
C THR A 14 -7.36 1.57 -4.62
N LEU A 15 -7.02 2.79 -5.04
CA LEU A 15 -7.85 3.97 -4.80
C LEU A 15 -9.13 3.96 -5.63
N ALA A 16 -9.07 3.49 -6.88
CA ALA A 16 -10.18 3.48 -7.82
C ALA A 16 -11.30 2.47 -7.48
N GLN A 17 -11.01 1.44 -6.67
CA GLN A 17 -12.00 0.44 -6.27
C GLN A 17 -13.14 1.01 -5.39
N ASP A 18 -12.87 2.13 -4.69
CA ASP A 18 -13.80 2.76 -3.75
C ASP A 18 -14.50 1.80 -2.76
N THR A 19 -13.73 0.87 -2.19
CA THR A 19 -14.24 -0.15 -1.27
C THR A 19 -13.99 0.22 0.20
N ASP A 20 -14.86 -0.29 1.08
CA ASP A 20 -14.70 -0.20 2.54
C ASP A 20 -13.60 -1.11 3.07
N LEU A 21 -13.26 -2.17 2.32
CA LEU A 21 -12.23 -3.15 2.67
C LEU A 21 -11.13 -3.17 1.61
N VAL A 22 -9.88 -3.14 2.07
CA VAL A 22 -8.67 -3.25 1.26
C VAL A 22 -7.82 -4.40 1.78
N LEU A 23 -7.53 -5.38 0.93
CA LEU A 23 -6.69 -6.54 1.23
C LEU A 23 -5.43 -6.48 0.38
N LEU A 24 -4.27 -6.47 1.02
CA LEU A 24 -2.98 -6.32 0.35
C LEU A 24 -2.07 -7.48 0.69
N ASP A 25 -1.63 -8.20 -0.33
CA ASP A 25 -0.65 -9.27 -0.19
C ASP A 25 0.71 -8.75 -0.64
N GLU A 26 1.64 -8.64 0.31
CA GLU A 26 3.00 -8.15 0.09
C GLU A 26 3.12 -6.85 -0.77
N PRO A 27 2.42 -5.75 -0.41
CA PRO A 27 2.36 -4.55 -1.24
C PRO A 27 3.69 -3.80 -1.39
N THR A 28 4.69 -4.16 -0.57
CA THR A 28 6.02 -3.54 -0.51
C THR A 28 7.09 -4.32 -1.26
N THR A 29 6.77 -5.50 -1.81
CA THR A 29 7.76 -6.35 -2.49
C THR A 29 8.33 -5.65 -3.73
N PHE A 30 9.67 -5.74 -3.89
CA PHE A 30 10.45 -5.07 -4.93
C PHE A 30 10.48 -3.53 -4.88
N LEU A 31 10.07 -2.91 -3.77
CA LEU A 31 10.25 -1.48 -3.52
C LEU A 31 11.50 -1.23 -2.67
N ASP A 32 12.20 -0.12 -2.92
CA ASP A 32 13.21 0.38 -1.99
C ASP A 32 12.55 0.96 -0.72
N LEU A 33 13.35 1.20 0.32
CA LEU A 33 12.86 1.63 1.63
C LEU A 33 12.00 2.89 1.58
N ALA A 34 12.38 3.89 0.77
CA ALA A 34 11.63 5.14 0.67
C ALA A 34 10.22 4.88 0.11
N HIS A 35 10.13 4.08 -0.96
CA HIS A 35 8.85 3.73 -1.56
C HIS A 35 8.01 2.80 -0.66
N GLN A 36 8.63 1.93 0.16
CA GLN A 36 7.88 1.12 1.13
C GLN A 36 7.16 2.00 2.16
N VAL A 37 7.84 3.01 2.71
CA VAL A 37 7.25 3.97 3.66
C VAL A 37 6.08 4.72 3.03
N GLU A 38 6.22 5.18 1.79
CA GLU A 38 5.12 5.86 1.07
C GLU A 38 3.86 4.98 0.93
N VAL A 39 4.02 3.68 0.68
CA VAL A 39 2.89 2.73 0.60
C VAL A 39 2.21 2.57 1.96
N LEU A 40 2.99 2.41 3.04
CA LEU A 40 2.45 2.27 4.40
C LEU A 40 1.70 3.55 4.82
N ASP A 41 2.26 4.72 4.52
CA ASP A 41 1.62 6.01 4.79
C ASP A 41 0.30 6.17 4.03
N LEU A 42 0.27 5.80 2.74
CA LEU A 42 -0.96 5.82 1.95
C LEU A 42 -2.05 4.94 2.58
N VAL A 43 -1.70 3.72 2.96
CA VAL A 43 -2.64 2.77 3.57
C VAL A 43 -3.13 3.29 4.92
N SER A 44 -2.23 3.83 5.75
CA SER A 44 -2.57 4.46 7.03
C SER A 44 -3.56 5.62 6.85
N ARG A 45 -3.35 6.46 5.83
CA ARG A 45 -4.27 7.55 5.49
C ARG A 45 -5.62 7.05 5.01
N LEU A 46 -5.68 6.00 4.19
CA LEU A 46 -6.95 5.40 3.77
C LEU A 46 -7.77 4.89 4.95
N ASN A 47 -7.11 4.30 5.95
CA ASN A 47 -7.77 3.89 7.18
C ASN A 47 -8.27 5.10 7.98
N ARG A 48 -7.38 6.04 8.31
CA ARG A 48 -7.67 7.16 9.23
C ARG A 48 -8.59 8.22 8.64
N GLU A 49 -8.41 8.57 7.37
CA GLU A 49 -9.14 9.68 6.73
C GLU A 49 -10.45 9.20 6.10
N ARG A 50 -10.51 7.95 5.63
CA ARG A 50 -11.68 7.43 4.89
C ARG A 50 -12.42 6.30 5.62
N GLY A 51 -11.98 5.92 6.81
CA GLY A 51 -12.63 4.86 7.60
C GLY A 51 -12.52 3.47 6.96
N ARG A 52 -11.59 3.27 6.02
CA ARG A 52 -11.45 1.98 5.34
C ARG A 52 -10.77 0.96 6.23
N THR A 53 -11.30 -0.25 6.24
CA THR A 53 -10.63 -1.39 6.87
C THR A 53 -9.52 -1.85 5.94
N VAL A 54 -8.28 -1.92 6.45
CA VAL A 54 -7.14 -2.38 5.66
C VAL A 54 -6.46 -3.54 6.37
N THR A 55 -6.27 -4.64 5.64
CA THR A 55 -5.48 -5.79 6.09
C THR A 55 -4.34 -5.98 5.10
N MET A 56 -3.12 -6.10 5.62
CA MET A 56 -1.95 -6.36 4.80
C MET A 56 -1.12 -7.50 5.38
N VAL A 57 -0.53 -8.30 4.50
CA VAL A 57 0.47 -9.30 4.84
C VAL A 57 1.85 -8.73 4.48
N LEU A 58 2.74 -8.68 5.46
CA LEU A 58 4.13 -8.23 5.30
C LEU A 58 5.05 -9.38 5.69
N HIS A 59 6.02 -9.69 4.84
CA HIS A 59 6.97 -10.78 5.08
C HIS A 59 8.30 -10.30 5.70
N ASP A 60 8.58 -8.98 5.67
CA ASP A 60 9.80 -8.41 6.22
C ASP A 60 9.47 -7.13 7.00
N LEU A 61 9.56 -7.19 8.32
CA LEU A 61 9.34 -6.09 9.25
C LEU A 61 10.69 -5.59 9.79
N ASN A 62 11.60 -5.16 8.92
CA ASN A 62 12.79 -4.40 9.32
C ASN A 62 12.48 -2.92 9.61
N LEU A 63 11.22 -2.60 9.88
CA LEU A 63 10.69 -1.25 10.13
C LEU A 63 10.13 -1.08 11.56
N ALA A 64 10.51 -1.96 12.50
CA ALA A 64 10.19 -1.83 13.93
C ALA A 64 11.23 -0.99 14.67
#